data_AF-A0A352SR82-F1
#
_entry.id   AF-A0A352SR82-F1
#
_cell.length_a   1.000
_cell.length_b   1.000
_cell.length_c   1.000
_cell.angle_alpha   90.00
_cell.angle_beta   90.00
_cell.angle_gamma   90.00
#
_symmetry.space_group_name_H-M   'P 1'
#
loop_
_entity.id
_entity.type
_entity.pdbx_description
1 polymer ?
#
loop_
_entity_poly.entity_id
_entity_poly.type
_entity_poly.pdbx_seq_one_letter_code
_entity_poly.pdbx_strand_id
1 'polypeptide(L)'
;MHWTRSGELMIIIILGGLGTLAGPLLGAIAFLLLEEFLPVLLGSLAPAYAENWMILFGPLLIMVVLFGRGGLSGMIGRWYVARNAAGKGADRR
;
A
#
# COMPACT_ATOMS: atom_id res chain seq x y z
N MET A 1 16.24 -19.73 5.46
CA MET A 1 14.94 -19.07 5.19
C MET A 1 14.84 -17.63 5.75
N HIS A 2 15.95 -16.95 6.11
CA HIS A 2 15.89 -15.59 6.68
C HIS A 2 15.78 -14.46 5.64
N TRP A 3 16.13 -14.73 4.38
CA TRP A 3 16.12 -13.75 3.29
C TRP A 3 14.72 -13.35 2.83
N THR A 4 13.74 -14.26 2.88
CA THR A 4 12.36 -13.97 2.45
C THR A 4 11.69 -12.97 3.38
N ARG A 5 11.88 -13.15 4.69
CA ARG A 5 11.37 -12.22 5.71
C ARG A 5 11.95 -10.81 5.55
N SER A 6 13.22 -10.71 5.14
CA SER A 6 13.85 -9.43 4.80
C SER A 6 13.20 -8.77 3.57
N GLY A 7 12.85 -9.58 2.56
CA GLY A 7 12.15 -9.12 1.37
C GLY A 7 10.74 -8.60 1.68
N GLU A 8 9.97 -9.32 2.49
CA GLU A 8 8.63 -8.90 2.92
C GLU A 8 8.66 -7.55 3.65
N LEU A 9 9.61 -7.36 4.56
CA LEU A 9 9.79 -6.09 5.26
C LEU A 9 10.12 -4.94 4.30
N MET A 10 10.95 -5.20 3.28
CA MET A 10 11.26 -4.21 2.25
C MET A 10 9.99 -3.77 1.49
N ILE A 11 9.13 -4.73 1.11
CA ILE A 11 7.88 -4.45 0.40
C ILE A 11 6.96 -3.58 1.25
N ILE A 12 6.75 -3.95 2.52
CA ILE A 12 5.92 -3.20 3.46
C ILE A 12 6.38 -1.74 3.57
N ILE A 13 7.68 -1.52 3.71
CA ILE A 13 8.24 -0.18 3.85
C ILE A 13 8.10 0.61 2.54
N ILE A 14 8.35 0.00 1.38
CA ILE A 14 8.21 0.65 0.07
C ILE A 14 6.75 1.02 -0.19
N LEU A 15 5.81 0.15 0.16
CA LEU A 15 4.38 0.33 -0.04
C LEU A 15 3.79 1.42 0.87
N GLY A 16 4.31 1.51 2.11
CA GLY A 16 3.91 2.51 3.10
C GLY A 16 4.61 3.87 3.01
N GLY A 17 5.87 3.88 2.55
CA GLY A 17 6.77 5.04 2.47
C GLY A 17 7.82 5.09 3.59
N LEU A 18 8.98 5.69 3.29
CA LEU A 18 10.19 5.73 4.14
C LEU A 18 10.24 6.89 5.15
N GLY A 19 9.26 7.81 5.15
CA GLY A 19 9.39 9.08 5.87
C GLY A 19 9.05 9.06 7.37
N THR A 20 8.23 8.11 7.83
CA THR A 20 7.79 8.01 9.24
C THR A 20 7.45 6.56 9.59
N LEU A 21 7.38 6.21 10.88
CA LEU A 21 6.90 4.88 11.34
C LEU A 21 5.45 4.58 10.92
N ALA A 22 4.63 5.60 10.66
CA ALA A 22 3.27 5.43 10.17
C ALA A 22 3.22 4.88 8.74
N GLY A 23 4.27 5.11 7.94
CA GLY A 23 4.41 4.54 6.59
C GLY A 23 4.44 3.02 6.64
N PRO A 24 5.47 2.39 7.24
CA PRO A 24 5.55 0.93 7.36
C PRO A 24 4.32 0.31 8.04
N LEU A 25 3.69 0.97 9.01
CA LEU A 25 2.46 0.47 9.63
C LEU A 25 1.30 0.36 8.62
N LEU A 26 1.05 1.42 7.85
CA LEU A 26 0.05 1.40 6.78
C LEU A 26 0.43 0.43 5.65
N GLY A 27 1.73 0.35 5.33
CA GLY A 27 2.26 -0.60 4.38
C GLY A 27 2.03 -2.06 4.81
N ALA A 28 2.15 -2.36 6.10
CA ALA A 28 1.92 -3.69 6.65
C ALA A 28 0.45 -4.08 6.57
N ILE A 29 -0.46 -3.17 6.91
CA ILE A 29 -1.91 -3.40 6.81
C ILE A 29 -2.30 -3.63 5.35
N ALA A 30 -1.82 -2.78 4.43
CA ALA A 30 -2.12 -2.91 3.02
C ALA A 30 -1.51 -4.17 2.40
N PHE A 31 -0.28 -4.54 2.78
CA PHE A 31 0.37 -5.77 2.35
C PHE A 31 -0.41 -7.00 2.81
N LEU A 32 -0.76 -7.09 4.09
CA LEU A 32 -1.58 -8.18 4.65
C LEU A 32 -2.94 -8.29 3.96
N LEU A 33 -3.63 -7.16 3.78
CA LEU A 33 -4.90 -7.14 3.07
C LEU A 33 -4.72 -7.66 1.65
N LEU A 34 -3.71 -7.20 0.92
CA LEU A 34 -3.47 -7.66 -0.45
C LEU A 34 -3.15 -9.15 -0.49
N GLU A 35 -2.28 -9.62 0.40
CA GLU A 35 -1.87 -11.02 0.50
C GLU A 35 -3.05 -11.96 0.82
N GLU A 36 -3.96 -11.54 1.69
CA GLU A 36 -5.10 -12.37 2.09
C GLU A 36 -6.30 -12.25 1.14
N PHE A 37 -6.59 -11.05 0.62
CA PHE A 37 -7.71 -10.86 -0.30
C PHE A 37 -7.41 -11.36 -1.72
N LEU A 38 -6.16 -11.28 -2.17
CA LEU A 38 -5.83 -11.62 -3.56
C LEU A 38 -6.14 -13.09 -3.90
N PRO A 39 -5.70 -14.09 -3.10
CA PRO A 39 -6.02 -15.50 -3.36
C PRO A 39 -7.51 -15.79 -3.27
N VAL A 40 -8.22 -15.16 -2.31
CA VAL A 40 -9.68 -15.30 -2.15
C VAL A 40 -10.42 -14.77 -3.37
N LEU A 41 -10.05 -13.56 -3.83
CA LEU A 41 -10.65 -12.93 -5.01
C LEU A 41 -10.36 -13.75 -6.28
N LEU A 42 -9.11 -14.16 -6.50
CA LEU A 42 -8.76 -15.02 -7.64
C LEU A 42 -9.44 -16.38 -7.57
N GLY A 43 -9.58 -16.97 -6.39
CA GLY A 43 -10.32 -18.22 -6.19
C GLY A 43 -11.77 -18.12 -6.65
N SER A 44 -12.40 -16.96 -6.44
CA SER A 44 -13.78 -16.70 -6.86
C SER A 44 -13.94 -16.38 -8.35
N LEU A 45 -13.00 -15.63 -8.95
CA LEU A 45 -13.11 -15.14 -10.32
C LEU A 45 -12.44 -16.06 -11.36
N ALA A 46 -11.29 -16.64 -11.00
CA ALA A 46 -10.44 -17.37 -11.92
C ALA A 46 -9.65 -18.47 -11.16
N PRO A 47 -10.31 -19.56 -10.73
CA PRO A 47 -9.76 -20.56 -9.82
C PRO A 47 -8.48 -21.23 -10.33
N ALA A 48 -8.30 -21.33 -11.65
CA ALA A 48 -7.08 -21.87 -12.26
C ALA A 48 -5.81 -21.05 -11.94
N TYR A 49 -5.94 -19.76 -11.64
CA TYR A 49 -4.81 -18.89 -11.29
C TYR A 49 -4.62 -18.73 -9.78
N ALA A 50 -5.61 -19.16 -8.97
CA ALA A 50 -5.53 -19.09 -7.52
C ALA A 50 -4.43 -20.00 -6.94
N GLU A 51 -4.15 -21.13 -7.61
CA GLU A 51 -3.12 -22.09 -7.19
C GLU A 51 -1.70 -21.48 -7.28
N ASN A 52 -1.48 -20.56 -8.23
CA ASN A 52 -0.19 -19.89 -8.46
C ASN A 52 -0.27 -18.37 -8.24
N TRP A 53 -1.06 -17.94 -7.25
CA TRP A 53 -1.32 -16.52 -6.95
C TRP A 53 -0.05 -15.69 -6.73
N MET A 54 1.01 -16.30 -6.20
CA MET A 54 2.30 -15.64 -5.90
C MET A 54 3.02 -15.13 -7.16
N ILE A 55 2.77 -15.74 -8.33
CA ILE A 55 3.31 -15.27 -9.61
C ILE A 55 2.64 -13.95 -10.05
N LEU A 56 1.34 -13.78 -9.75
CA LEU A 56 0.62 -12.54 -10.02
C LEU A 56 0.88 -11.47 -8.96
N PHE A 57 1.13 -11.89 -7.71
CA PHE A 57 1.34 -11.02 -6.57
C PHE A 57 2.50 -10.03 -6.79
N GLY A 58 3.64 -10.50 -7.33
CA GLY A 58 4.81 -9.64 -7.58
C GLY A 58 4.54 -8.47 -8.56
N PRO A 59 4.10 -8.74 -9.81
CA PRO A 59 3.72 -7.70 -10.76
C PRO A 59 2.58 -6.79 -10.25
N LEU A 60 1.62 -7.38 -9.53
CA LEU A 60 0.52 -6.61 -8.93
C LEU A 60 1.04 -5.62 -7.90
N LEU A 61 1.95 -6.03 -7.02
CA LEU A 61 2.61 -5.15 -6.06
C LEU A 61 3.31 -3.97 -6.75
N ILE A 62 4.02 -4.23 -7.85
CA ILE A 62 4.67 -3.18 -8.63
C ILE A 62 3.62 -2.18 -9.16
N MET A 63 2.52 -2.65 -9.73
CA MET A 63 1.42 -1.78 -10.15
C MET A 63 0.86 -0.97 -8.98
N VAL A 64 0.52 -1.61 -7.86
CA VAL A 64 -0.03 -0.92 -6.68
C VAL A 64 0.92 0.18 -6.18
N VAL A 65 2.23 -0.08 -6.14
CA VAL A 65 3.24 0.90 -5.70
C VAL A 65 3.40 2.06 -6.70
N LEU A 66 3.44 1.76 -8.00
CA LEU A 66 3.59 2.78 -9.05
C LEU A 66 2.36 3.69 -9.15
N PHE A 67 1.16 3.10 -9.10
CA PHE A 67 -0.10 3.84 -9.16
C PHE A 67 -0.47 4.49 -7.83
N GLY A 68 -0.04 3.93 -6.69
CA GLY A 68 -0.18 4.50 -5.34
C GLY A 68 0.79 5.65 -5.04
N ARG A 69 1.19 6.42 -6.07
CA ARG A 69 2.33 7.37 -6.10
C ARG A 69 2.41 8.26 -4.85
N GLY A 70 3.33 7.90 -3.94
CA GLY A 70 3.63 8.57 -2.66
C GLY A 70 3.43 7.70 -1.41
N GLY A 71 2.96 6.46 -1.55
CA GLY A 71 2.50 5.63 -0.44
C GLY A 71 1.15 6.12 0.11
N LEU A 72 0.48 5.30 0.94
CA LEU A 72 -0.73 5.73 1.65
C LEU A 72 -0.49 7.01 2.46
N SER A 73 0.71 7.15 3.02
CA SER A 73 1.14 8.32 3.79
C SER A 73 1.16 9.61 2.96
N GLY A 74 1.60 9.55 1.69
CA GLY A 74 1.58 10.69 0.78
C GLY A 74 0.18 11.12 0.33
N MET A 75 -0.80 10.21 0.32
CA MET A 75 -2.22 10.57 0.06
C MET A 75 -2.83 11.28 1.27
N ILE A 76 -2.57 10.79 2.48
CA ILE A 76 -3.08 11.39 3.72
C ILE A 76 -2.43 12.76 3.98
N GLY A 77 -1.12 12.90 3.77
CA GLY A 77 -0.41 14.18 3.93
C GLY A 77 -0.96 15.28 3.01
N ARG A 78 -1.30 14.95 1.76
CA ARG A 78 -1.94 15.89 0.83
C ARG A 78 -3.33 16.34 1.32
N TRP A 79 -4.12 15.43 1.90
CA TRP A 79 -5.43 15.76 2.49
C TRP A 79 -5.32 16.66 3.73
N TYR A 80 -4.34 16.41 4.61
CA TYR A 80 -4.10 17.26 5.79
C TYR A 80 -3.67 18.67 5.40
N VAL A 81 -2.75 18.80 4.43
CA VAL A 81 -2.30 20.11 3.92
C VAL A 81 -3.45 20.86 3.23
N ALA A 82 -4.26 20.18 2.41
CA ALA A 82 -5.40 20.78 1.73
C ALA A 82 -6.47 21.28 2.72
N ARG A 83 -6.79 20.52 3.78
CA ARG A 83 -7.74 20.93 4.82
C ARG A 83 -7.24 22.13 5.64
N ASN A 84 -5.96 22.17 5.99
CA ASN A 84 -5.39 23.27 6.75
C ASN A 84 -5.24 24.57 5.92
N ALA A 85 -5.11 24.45 4.60
CA ALA A 85 -5.14 25.59 3.69
C ALA A 85 -6.55 26.20 3.58
N ALA A 86 -7.60 25.37 3.62
CA ALA A 86 -9.00 25.84 3.57
C ALA A 86 -9.41 26.64 4.83
N GLY A 87 -8.89 26.29 6.01
CA GLY A 87 -9.20 26.99 7.26
C GLY A 87 -8.57 28.39 7.38
N LYS A 88 -7.40 28.62 6.78
CA LYS A 88 -6.69 29.91 6.88
C LYS A 88 -7.23 31.00 5.94
N GLY A 89 -8.08 30.64 4.97
CA GLY A 89 -8.68 31.60 4.02
C GLY A 89 -9.94 32.32 4.55
N ALA A 90 -10.59 31.77 5.58
CA ALA A 90 -11.84 32.30 6.13
C ALA A 90 -11.62 33.39 7.20
N ASP A 91 -10.44 33.43 7.82
CA ASP A 91 -10.11 34.34 8.94
C ASP A 91 -9.50 35.69 8.49
N ARG A 92 -9.36 35.91 7.18
CA ARG A 92 -8.74 37.13 6.59
C ARG A 92 -9.73 38.03 5.82
N ARG A 93 -11.04 37.88 6.02
CA ARG A 93 -12.06 38.74 5.40
C ARG A 93 -12.91 39.44 6.45
#